data_AF-A0A1H7R1B9-F1
#
_entry.id   AF-A0A1H7R1B9-F1
#
_cell.length_a   1.000
_cell.length_b   1.000
_cell.length_c   1.000
_cell.angle_alpha   90.00
_cell.angle_beta   90.00
_cell.angle_gamma   90.00
#
_symmetry.space_group_name_H-M   'P 1'
#
loop_
_entity.id
_entity.type
_entity.pdbx_description
1 polymer ?
#
loop_
_entity_poly.entity_id
_entity_poly.type
_entity_poly.pdbx_seq_one_letter_code
_entity_poly.pdbx_strand_id
1 'polypeptide(L)' 'MDDDVVIQTIALRKKRKIKLPDAIIAATAIVQKCTLITRNIQDFSNIKGLRLINPHE' A
#
# COMPACT_ATOMS: atom_id res chain seq x y z
N MET A 1 -7.40 -8.25 -16.26
CA MET A 1 -7.26 -6.89 -15.67
C MET A 1 -6.79 -7.09 -14.23
N ASP A 2 -6.30 -6.06 -13.56
CA ASP A 2 -5.67 -6.10 -12.22
C ASP A 2 -6.61 -6.53 -11.06
N ASP A 3 -7.29 -7.67 -11.18
CA ASP A 3 -8.18 -8.22 -10.16
C ASP A 3 -7.44 -8.48 -8.83
N ASP A 4 -6.17 -8.87 -8.90
CA ASP A 4 -5.29 -8.98 -7.71
C ASP A 4 -5.16 -7.67 -6.93
N VAL A 5 -5.03 -6.53 -7.63
CA VAL A 5 -4.94 -5.22 -6.98
C VAL A 5 -6.27 -4.87 -6.33
N VAL A 6 -7.39 -5.19 -6.96
CA VAL A 6 -8.73 -4.97 -6.40
C VAL A 6 -8.95 -5.81 -5.14
N ILE A 7 -8.67 -7.12 -5.22
CA ILE A 7 -8.77 -8.05 -4.08
C ILE A 7 -7.88 -7.57 -2.93
N GLN A 8 -6.65 -7.17 -3.25
CA GLN A 8 -5.70 -6.71 -2.25
C GLN A 8 -6.12 -5.37 -1.63
N THR A 9 -6.68 -4.46 -2.42
CA THR A 9 -7.26 -3.19 -1.94
C THR A 9 -8.39 -3.45 -0.97
N ILE A 10 -9.30 -4.39 -1.29
CA ILE A 10 -10.40 -4.79 -0.41
C ILE A 10 -9.85 -5.41 0.88
N ALA A 11 -8.86 -6.30 0.79
CA ALA A 11 -8.24 -6.94 1.95
C ALA A 11 -7.59 -5.91 2.89
N LEU A 12 -6.91 -4.91 2.33
CA LEU A 12 -6.32 -3.79 3.07
C LEU A 12 -7.39 -2.98 3.81
N ARG A 13 -8.46 -2.59 3.12
CA ARG A 13 -9.56 -1.81 3.72
C ARG A 13 -10.37 -2.59 4.75
N LYS A 14 -10.44 -3.93 4.63
CA LYS A 14 -11.07 -4.78 5.66
C LYS A 14 -10.22 -4.88 6.92
N LYS A 15 -8.89 -4.93 6.79
CA LYS A 15 -7.97 -5.03 7.93
C LYS A 15 -7.75 -3.69 8.63
N ARG A 16 -7.86 -2.56 7.90
CA ARG A 16 -7.50 -1.23 8.40
C ARG A 16 -8.37 -0.12 7.82
N LYS A 17 -8.59 0.93 8.61
CA LYS A 17 -9.14 2.20 8.12
C LYS A 17 -8.05 2.97 7.36
N ILE A 18 -7.97 2.74 6.06
CA ILE A 18 -7.12 3.46 5.11
C ILE A 18 -8.00 4.12 4.04
N LYS A 19 -7.60 5.30 3.55
CA LYS A 19 -8.33 5.98 2.48
C LYS A 19 -8.27 5.14 1.21
N LEU A 20 -9.33 5.18 0.39
CA LEU A 20 -9.38 4.44 -0.87
C LEU A 20 -8.15 4.67 -1.77
N PRO A 21 -7.69 5.91 -2.04
CA PRO A 21 -6.50 6.12 -2.88
C PRO A 21 -5.24 5.49 -2.28
N ASP A 22 -5.00 5.66 -0.98
CA ASP A 22 -3.83 5.08 -0.31
C ASP A 22 -3.86 3.55 -0.32
N ALA A 23 -5.05 2.96 -0.19
CA ALA A 23 -5.24 1.52 -0.26
C ALA A 23 -4.89 0.96 -1.65
N ILE A 24 -5.26 1.67 -2.72
CA ILE A 24 -4.95 1.29 -4.10
C ILE A 24 -3.45 1.35 -4.34
N ILE A 25 -2.78 2.43 -3.88
CA ILE A 25 -1.33 2.59 -4.01
C ILE A 25 -0.59 1.45 -3.29
N ALA A 26 -0.97 1.18 -2.04
CA ALA A 26 -0.37 0.11 -1.24
C ALA A 26 -0.63 -1.27 -1.84
N ALA A 27 -1.85 -1.56 -2.27
CA ALA A 27 -2.20 -2.82 -2.91
C ALA A 27 -1.40 -3.05 -4.19
N THR A 28 -1.28 -2.01 -5.02
CA THR A 28 -0.49 -2.07 -6.26
C THR A 28 0.97 -2.37 -5.96
N ALA A 29 1.57 -1.65 -5.00
CA ALA A 29 2.96 -1.87 -4.61
C ALA A 29 3.20 -3.29 -4.05
N ILE A 30 2.25 -3.84 -3.29
CA ILE A 30 2.35 -5.22 -2.77
C ILE A 30 2.22 -6.26 -3.88
N VAL A 31 1.22 -6.12 -4.77
CA VAL A 31 0.98 -7.07 -5.87
C VAL A 31 2.17 -7.09 -6.84
N GLN A 32 2.69 -5.92 -7.18
CA GLN A 32 3.84 -5.76 -8.09
C GLN A 32 5.20 -6.00 -7.38
N LYS A 33 5.21 -6.25 -6.06
CA LYS A 33 6.42 -6.39 -5.23
C LYS A 33 7.38 -5.19 -5.34
N CYS A 34 6.82 -4.01 -5.55
CA CYS A 34 7.55 -2.76 -5.68
C CYS A 34 7.74 -2.09 -4.32
N THR A 35 8.75 -1.24 -4.24
CA THR A 35 8.98 -0.39 -3.06
C THR A 35 8.27 0.95 -3.25
N LEU A 36 7.41 1.30 -2.30
CA LEU A 36 6.71 2.57 -2.29
C LEU A 36 7.62 3.66 -1.70
N ILE A 37 7.99 4.62 -2.52
CA ILE A 37 8.76 5.79 -2.11
C ILE A 37 7.76 6.86 -1.68
N THR A 38 7.77 7.25 -0.40
CA THR A 38 6.82 8.24 0.12
C THR A 38 7.40 8.99 1.32
N ARG A 39 6.96 10.24 1.49
CA ARG A 39 7.23 11.02 2.71
C ARG A 39 6.26 10.69 3.84
N ASN A 40 5.08 10.15 3.53
CA ASN A 40 4.06 9.81 4.52
C ASN A 40 4.25 8.38 5.04
N ILE A 41 5.47 8.02 5.45
CA ILE A 41 5.76 6.65 5.91
C ILE A 41 4.84 6.25 7.05
N GLN A 42 4.42 7.16 7.92
CA GLN A 42 3.53 6.83 9.04
C GLN A 42 2.20 6.22 8.59
N ASP A 43 1.57 6.75 7.54
CA ASP A 43 0.30 6.23 6.99
C ASP A 43 0.46 4.81 6.40
N PHE A 44 1.62 4.50 5.82
CA PHE A 44 1.87 3.24 5.12
C PHE A 44 2.68 2.21 5.91
N SER A 45 3.41 2.63 6.95
CA SER A 45 4.33 1.83 7.80
C SER A 45 3.67 0.59 8.39
N ASN A 46 2.37 0.73 8.53
CA ASN A 46 1.51 -0.11 9.30
C ASN A 46 0.85 -1.19 8.40
N ILE A 47 1.19 -1.17 7.10
CA ILE A 47 0.76 -2.12 6.08
C ILE A 47 1.80 -3.25 5.98
N LYS A 48 1.39 -4.45 6.41
CA LYS A 48 2.26 -5.63 6.33
C LYS A 48 2.55 -6.02 4.88
N GLY A 49 3.82 -6.23 4.58
CA GLY A 49 4.30 -6.66 3.26
C GLY A 49 4.56 -5.52 2.27
N LEU A 50 4.31 -4.26 2.66
CA LEU A 50 4.66 -3.10 1.87
C LEU A 50 6.10 -2.68 2.18
N ARG A 51 6.94 -2.57 1.14
CA ARG A 51 8.28 -2.00 1.26
C ARG A 51 8.17 -0.49 1.13
N LEU A 52 8.78 0.24 2.05
CA LEU A 52 8.75 1.70 2.09
C LEU A 52 10.18 2.25 2.07
N ILE A 53 10.38 3.31 1.31
CA ILE A 53 11.63 4.09 1.30
C ILE A 53 11.27 5.56 1.49
N ASN A 54 11.98 6.22 2.41
CA ASN A 54 11.97 7.66 2.55
C ASN A 54 13.18 8.22 1.79
N PRO A 55 12.99 9.00 0.70
CA PRO A 55 14.11 9.55 -0.05
C PRO A 55 14.74 10.79 0.62
N HIS A 56 14.19 11.25 1.75
CA HIS A 56 14.67 12.42 2.51
C HIS A 56 15.32 12.04 3.85
N GLU A 57 15.53 10.75 4.11
CA GLU A 57 16.40 10.26 5.19
C GLU A 57 17.82 10.02 4.69
#